data_AF-A0AAY5EDE6-F1
#
_entry.id   AF-A0AAY5EDE6-F1
#
_cell.length_a   1.000
_cell.length_b   1.000
_cell.length_c   1.000
_cell.angle_alpha   90.00
_cell.angle_beta   90.00
_cell.angle_gamma   90.00
#
_symmetry.space_group_name_H-M   'P 1'
#
loop_
_entity.id
_entity.type
_entity.pdbx_description
1 polymer ?
#
loop_
_entity_poly.entity_id
_entity_poly.type
_entity_poly.pdbx_seq_one_letter_code
_entity_poly.pdbx_strand_id
1 'polypeptide(L)'
;PPLPWGSHSFHEQLRLDSWFLKSDHRLDTELVDKIILQLNRIYPQILTDKEATKFRDLDVPTCVRLDALLTHLQQKREEACREFYSALHLHAEEVYFSLPTRLRRRTGPLFFLSCFSAVVGAALLYYHGGSSSALGLAALGIGRKVREVLIWYTEDSLSR
;
A
#
# COMPACT_ATOMS: atom_id res chain seq x y z
N PRO A 1 -19.48 0.83 -20.98
CA PRO A 1 -18.35 -0.13 -20.97
C PRO A 1 -17.43 0.11 -19.76
N PRO A 2 -17.28 -0.87 -18.84
CA PRO A 2 -16.34 -0.75 -17.73
C PRO A 2 -14.89 -0.82 -18.24
N LEU A 3 -14.00 -0.05 -17.60
CA LEU A 3 -12.60 0.13 -18.01
C LEU A 3 -11.76 -1.16 -17.91
N PRO A 4 -10.72 -1.36 -18.75
CA PRO A 4 -10.00 -2.63 -18.89
C PRO A 4 -8.92 -2.91 -17.83
N TRP A 5 -8.79 -2.06 -16.81
CA TRP A 5 -7.80 -2.24 -15.74
C TRP A 5 -8.57 -2.60 -14.48
N GLY A 6 -8.95 -3.88 -14.41
CA GLY A 6 -9.93 -4.42 -13.49
C GLY A 6 -9.73 -3.99 -12.04
N SER A 7 -10.79 -3.40 -11.48
CA SER A 7 -11.11 -3.55 -10.07
C SER A 7 -11.38 -5.03 -9.80
N HIS A 8 -10.33 -5.86 -9.76
CA HIS A 8 -10.45 -7.26 -9.37
C HIS A 8 -11.22 -7.30 -8.05
N SER A 9 -12.32 -8.06 -8.01
CA SER A 9 -13.13 -8.20 -6.81
C SER A 9 -12.26 -8.69 -5.66
N PHE A 10 -12.66 -8.41 -4.41
CA PHE A 10 -11.89 -8.92 -3.26
C PHE A 10 -11.78 -10.45 -3.27
N HIS A 11 -12.78 -11.12 -3.86
CA HIS A 11 -12.78 -12.55 -4.08
C HIS A 11 -11.66 -13.00 -5.04
N GLU A 12 -11.50 -12.35 -6.20
CA GLU A 12 -10.43 -12.68 -7.13
C GLU A 12 -9.04 -12.42 -6.53
N GLN A 13 -8.90 -11.32 -5.77
CA GLN A 13 -7.66 -11.02 -5.05
C GLN A 13 -7.34 -12.15 -4.06
N LEU A 14 -8.31 -12.58 -3.26
CA LEU A 14 -8.11 -13.61 -2.25
C LEU A 14 -7.74 -14.95 -2.89
N ARG A 15 -8.33 -15.28 -4.05
CA ARG A 15 -7.96 -16.47 -4.82
C ARG A 15 -6.50 -16.42 -5.29
N LEU A 16 -6.05 -15.27 -5.75
CA LEU A 16 -4.67 -15.07 -6.21
C LEU A 16 -3.66 -15.02 -5.06
N ASP A 17 -4.04 -14.50 -3.89
CA ASP A 17 -3.15 -14.39 -2.73
C ASP A 17 -3.13 -15.67 -1.87
N SER A 18 -4.09 -16.58 -2.06
CA SER A 18 -4.27 -17.79 -1.24
C SER A 18 -3.01 -18.67 -1.17
N TRP A 19 -2.30 -18.86 -2.27
CA TRP A 19 -1.06 -19.66 -2.27
C TRP A 19 0.05 -19.02 -1.43
N PHE A 20 0.13 -17.68 -1.43
CA PHE A 20 1.12 -16.93 -0.66
C PHE A 20 0.80 -17.02 0.83
N LEU A 21 -0.46 -16.78 1.19
CA LEU A 21 -0.93 -16.86 2.59
C LEU A 21 -0.72 -18.25 3.20
N LYS A 22 -0.86 -19.34 2.43
CA LYS A 22 -0.62 -20.72 2.88
C LYS A 22 0.86 -21.05 3.11
N SER A 23 1.75 -20.37 2.40
CA SER A 23 3.19 -20.64 2.41
C SER A 23 3.95 -19.74 3.38
N ASP A 24 3.35 -18.62 3.79
CA ASP A 24 3.98 -17.63 4.64
C ASP A 24 4.00 -18.11 6.10
N HIS A 25 5.19 -18.39 6.62
CA HIS A 25 5.42 -18.79 8.00
C HIS A 25 5.01 -17.72 9.01
N ARG A 26 4.87 -16.46 8.57
CA ARG A 26 4.48 -15.35 9.43
C ARG A 26 3.01 -15.39 9.82
N LEU A 27 2.21 -16.25 9.18
CA LEU A 27 0.82 -16.52 9.52
C LEU A 27 0.74 -17.66 10.54
N ASP A 28 1.27 -17.39 11.73
CA ASP A 28 1.27 -18.32 12.85
C ASP A 28 -0.13 -18.56 13.43
N THR A 29 -0.27 -19.63 14.22
CA THR A 29 -1.53 -20.04 14.83
C THR A 29 -2.21 -18.92 15.63
N GLU A 30 -1.43 -18.12 16.36
CA GLU A 30 -1.95 -16.99 17.14
C GLU A 30 -2.56 -15.89 16.26
N LEU A 31 -1.92 -15.58 15.13
CA LEU A 31 -2.39 -14.57 14.19
C LEU A 31 -3.65 -15.02 13.46
N VAL A 32 -3.69 -16.29 13.05
CA VAL A 32 -4.88 -16.90 12.46
C VAL A 32 -6.06 -16.84 13.44
N ASP A 33 -5.84 -17.14 14.72
CA ASP A 33 -6.85 -17.04 15.77
C ASP A 33 -7.37 -15.61 15.96
N LYS A 34 -6.48 -14.61 15.97
CA LYS A 34 -6.86 -13.19 16.03
C LYS A 34 -7.70 -12.76 14.83
N ILE A 35 -7.35 -13.22 13.63
CA ILE A 35 -8.12 -12.97 12.41
C ILE A 35 -9.50 -13.61 12.50
N ILE A 36 -9.60 -14.88 12.92
CA ILE A 36 -10.89 -15.58 13.09
C ILE A 36 -11.78 -14.81 14.09
N LEU A 37 -11.21 -14.32 15.20
CA LEU A 37 -11.93 -13.50 16.18
C LEU A 37 -12.43 -12.17 15.60
N GLN A 38 -11.65 -11.50 14.73
CA GLN A 38 -12.12 -10.30 14.05
C GLN A 38 -13.28 -10.57 13.08
N LEU A 39 -13.28 -11.74 12.45
CA LEU A 39 -14.34 -12.15 11.54
C LEU A 39 -15.60 -12.63 12.29
N ASN A 40 -15.46 -13.03 13.56
CA ASN A 40 -16.56 -13.41 14.46
C ASN A 40 -17.05 -12.22 15.33
N ARG A 41 -17.11 -11.01 14.77
CA ARG A 41 -17.66 -9.84 15.46
C ARG A 41 -19.18 -9.78 15.33
N ILE A 42 -19.82 -9.05 16.26
CA ILE A 42 -21.28 -8.86 16.29
C ILE A 42 -21.79 -8.16 15.00
N TYR A 43 -21.00 -7.23 14.45
CA TYR A 43 -21.29 -6.62 13.16
C TYR A 43 -20.01 -6.06 12.49
N PRO A 44 -19.79 -6.31 11.18
CA PRO A 44 -20.48 -7.31 10.36
C PRO A 44 -20.06 -8.74 10.77
N GLN A 45 -21.03 -9.63 10.98
CA GLN A 45 -20.74 -11.02 11.33
C GLN A 45 -20.37 -11.81 10.07
N ILE A 46 -19.08 -12.01 9.85
CA ILE A 46 -18.58 -12.76 8.68
C ILE A 46 -18.56 -14.25 8.97
N LEU A 47 -18.05 -14.65 10.12
CA LEU A 47 -18.11 -16.02 10.62
C LEU A 47 -19.13 -16.09 11.76
N THR A 48 -19.92 -17.15 11.78
CA THR A 48 -20.75 -17.47 12.95
C THR A 48 -19.91 -18.06 14.07
N ASP A 49 -20.39 -18.00 15.31
CA ASP A 49 -19.66 -18.59 16.46
C ASP A 49 -19.32 -20.07 16.23
N LYS A 50 -20.22 -20.81 15.58
CA LYS A 50 -20.02 -22.22 15.22
C LYS A 50 -18.90 -22.43 14.20
N GLU A 51 -18.79 -21.53 13.22
CA GLU A 51 -17.72 -21.57 12.22
C GLU A 51 -16.39 -21.15 12.85
N ALA A 52 -16.41 -20.11 13.69
CA ALA A 52 -15.23 -19.60 14.37
C ALA A 52 -14.61 -20.63 15.33
N THR A 53 -15.43 -21.35 16.10
CA THR A 53 -14.94 -22.43 16.98
C THR A 53 -14.35 -23.58 16.16
N LYS A 54 -14.98 -23.96 15.05
CA LYS A 54 -14.46 -24.99 14.14
C LYS A 54 -13.08 -24.61 13.56
N PHE A 55 -12.89 -23.35 13.14
CA PHE A 55 -11.62 -22.89 12.59
C PHE A 55 -10.54 -22.64 13.66
N ARG A 56 -10.88 -22.70 14.95
CA ARG A 56 -9.96 -22.54 16.09
C ARG A 56 -9.55 -23.84 16.75
N ASP A 57 -9.97 -24.97 16.20
CA ASP A 57 -9.57 -26.29 16.67
C ASP A 57 -8.03 -26.44 16.64
N LEU A 58 -7.41 -26.73 17.79
CA LEU A 58 -5.96 -26.88 17.90
C LEU A 58 -5.48 -28.28 17.52
N ASP A 59 -6.39 -29.25 17.38
CA ASP A 59 -6.05 -30.59 16.92
C ASP A 59 -5.73 -30.62 15.41
N VAL A 60 -6.14 -29.57 14.68
CA VAL A 60 -5.89 -29.43 13.24
C VAL A 60 -4.71 -28.49 12.99
N PRO A 61 -3.75 -28.85 12.11
CA PRO A 61 -2.63 -27.97 11.79
C PRO A 61 -3.08 -26.64 11.16
N THR A 62 -2.37 -25.56 11.48
CA THR A 62 -2.72 -24.18 11.09
C THR A 62 -2.84 -24.00 9.58
N CYS A 63 -2.00 -24.64 8.78
CA CYS A 63 -2.07 -24.57 7.31
C CYS A 63 -3.40 -25.11 6.75
N VAL A 64 -3.90 -26.22 7.31
CA VAL A 64 -5.18 -26.83 6.91
C VAL A 64 -6.36 -25.97 7.36
N ARG A 65 -6.29 -25.41 8.58
CA ARG A 65 -7.31 -24.49 9.09
C ARG A 65 -7.39 -23.22 8.25
N LEU A 66 -6.25 -22.65 7.89
CA LEU A 66 -6.16 -21.46 7.05
C LEU A 66 -6.68 -21.73 5.64
N ASP A 67 -6.34 -22.87 5.04
CA ASP A 67 -6.89 -23.27 3.74
C ASP A 67 -8.42 -23.41 3.77
N ALA A 68 -8.95 -24.09 4.77
CA ALA A 68 -10.39 -24.25 4.95
C ALA A 68 -11.09 -22.89 5.17
N LEU A 69 -10.48 -22.00 5.96
CA LEU A 69 -10.98 -20.64 6.19
C LEU A 69 -11.01 -19.83 4.88
N LEU A 70 -9.91 -19.83 4.12
CA LEU A 70 -9.80 -19.09 2.86
C LEU A 70 -10.83 -19.59 1.83
N THR A 71 -11.00 -20.91 1.73
CA THR A 71 -12.00 -21.54 0.85
C THR A 71 -13.42 -21.16 1.28
N HIS A 72 -13.69 -21.11 2.58
CA HIS A 72 -14.98 -20.69 3.12
C HIS A 72 -15.29 -19.23 2.82
N LEU A 73 -14.31 -18.34 3.00
CA LEU A 73 -14.44 -16.91 2.70
C LEU A 73 -14.63 -16.64 1.20
N GLN A 74 -14.01 -17.44 0.34
CA GLN A 74 -14.24 -17.40 -1.10
C GLN A 74 -15.69 -17.79 -1.43
N GLN A 75 -16.23 -18.83 -0.81
CA GLN A 75 -17.63 -19.22 -1.05
C GLN A 75 -18.64 -18.21 -0.47
N LYS A 76 -18.23 -17.37 0.49
CA LYS A 76 -19.04 -16.28 1.02
C LYS A 76 -19.07 -15.05 0.09
N ARG A 77 -19.86 -14.05 0.51
CA ARG A 77 -20.01 -12.76 -0.17
C ARG A 77 -18.69 -12.00 -0.25
N GLU A 78 -18.59 -11.05 -1.18
CA GLU A 78 -17.40 -10.20 -1.36
C GLU A 78 -17.00 -9.45 -0.08
N GLU A 79 -17.99 -9.07 0.74
CA GLU A 79 -17.77 -8.44 2.05
C GLU A 79 -16.91 -9.30 2.98
N ALA A 80 -17.03 -10.63 2.93
CA ALA A 80 -16.23 -11.54 3.75
C ALA A 80 -14.74 -11.47 3.35
N CYS A 81 -14.45 -11.42 2.05
CA CYS A 81 -13.08 -11.26 1.55
C CYS A 81 -12.52 -9.89 1.93
N ARG A 82 -13.33 -8.82 1.86
CA ARG A 82 -12.93 -7.47 2.26
C ARG A 82 -12.57 -7.39 3.74
N GLU A 83 -13.42 -7.94 4.61
CA GLU A 83 -13.18 -7.95 6.06
C GLU A 83 -11.99 -8.83 6.44
N PHE A 84 -11.74 -9.93 5.70
CA PHE A 84 -10.51 -10.69 5.86
C PHE A 84 -9.27 -9.83 5.60
N TYR A 85 -9.25 -9.05 4.52
CA TYR A 85 -8.15 -8.12 4.26
C TYR A 85 -8.04 -7.02 5.32
N SER A 86 -9.16 -6.56 5.87
CA SER A 86 -9.20 -5.61 6.99
C SER A 86 -8.55 -6.21 8.25
N ALA A 87 -8.93 -7.44 8.60
CA ALA A 87 -8.37 -8.18 9.72
C ALA A 87 -6.87 -8.49 9.52
N LEU A 88 -6.48 -8.87 8.31
CA LEU A 88 -5.08 -9.11 7.95
C LEU A 88 -4.26 -7.83 8.06
N HIS A 89 -4.78 -6.69 7.60
CA HIS A 89 -4.09 -5.41 7.75
C HIS A 89 -3.91 -5.01 9.22
N LEU A 90 -4.92 -5.26 10.06
CA LEU A 90 -4.89 -4.92 11.48
C LEU A 90 -3.94 -5.81 12.29
N HIS A 91 -3.94 -7.12 12.04
CA HIS A 91 -3.19 -8.09 12.85
C HIS A 91 -1.86 -8.53 12.23
N ALA A 92 -1.70 -8.40 10.92
CA ALA A 92 -0.53 -8.83 10.17
C ALA A 92 -0.21 -7.84 9.04
N GLU A 93 -0.01 -6.57 9.39
CA GLU A 93 0.23 -5.47 8.45
C GLU A 93 1.36 -5.79 7.45
N GLU A 94 2.44 -6.38 7.92
CA GLU A 94 3.58 -6.71 7.08
C GLU A 94 3.28 -7.86 6.08
N VAL A 95 2.46 -8.85 6.46
CA VAL A 95 1.97 -9.89 5.55
C VAL A 95 1.02 -9.26 4.53
N TYR A 96 0.14 -8.37 4.99
CA TYR A 96 -0.78 -7.62 4.13
C TYR A 96 -0.04 -6.81 3.04
N PHE A 97 1.06 -6.15 3.38
CA PHE A 97 1.84 -5.39 2.38
C PHE A 97 2.67 -6.24 1.44
N SER A 98 3.02 -7.47 1.83
CA SER A 98 3.78 -8.40 0.99
C SER A 98 2.91 -9.22 0.04
N LEU A 99 1.58 -9.07 0.10
CA LEU A 99 0.65 -9.73 -0.80
C LEU A 99 0.94 -9.42 -2.28
N PRO A 100 0.98 -10.45 -3.16
CA PRO A 100 1.19 -10.27 -4.59
C PRO A 100 0.22 -9.27 -5.24
N THR A 101 -1.07 -9.31 -4.86
CA THR A 101 -2.07 -8.36 -5.40
C THR A 101 -1.81 -6.92 -4.97
N ARG A 102 -1.23 -6.69 -3.79
CA ARG A 102 -0.88 -5.36 -3.26
C ARG A 102 0.38 -4.82 -3.90
N LEU A 103 1.39 -5.67 -4.06
CA LEU A 103 2.61 -5.34 -4.79
C LEU A 103 2.29 -4.95 -6.24
N ARG A 104 1.46 -5.73 -6.94
CA ARG A 104 1.06 -5.43 -8.32
C ARG A 104 0.36 -4.07 -8.48
N ARG A 105 -0.42 -3.64 -7.48
CA ARG A 105 -1.07 -2.32 -7.48
C ARG A 105 -0.11 -1.17 -7.17
N ARG A 106 0.89 -1.38 -6.30
CA ARG A 106 1.91 -0.37 -6.00
C ARG A 106 2.91 -0.20 -7.14
N THR A 107 3.26 -1.29 -7.81
CA THR A 107 4.14 -1.30 -8.99
C THR A 107 3.35 -0.87 -10.24
N GLY A 108 2.64 0.25 -10.14
CA GLY A 108 1.99 0.90 -11.28
C GLY A 108 3.02 1.55 -12.23
N PRO A 109 2.56 2.31 -13.24
CA PRO A 109 3.40 2.86 -14.30
C PRO A 109 4.47 3.88 -13.84
N LEU A 110 4.59 4.14 -12.54
CA LEU A 110 5.60 5.00 -11.94
C LEU A 110 7.04 4.53 -12.23
N PHE A 111 7.27 3.21 -12.38
CA PHE A 111 8.55 2.70 -12.88
C PHE A 111 8.85 3.14 -14.32
N PHE A 112 7.84 3.13 -15.18
CA PHE A 112 7.99 3.62 -16.56
C PHE A 112 8.21 5.13 -16.56
N LEU A 113 7.45 5.90 -15.77
CA LEU A 113 7.56 7.35 -15.69
C LEU A 113 8.90 7.83 -15.12
N SER A 114 9.49 7.12 -14.16
CA SER A 114 10.84 7.47 -13.66
C SER A 114 11.92 7.23 -14.72
N CYS A 115 11.83 6.13 -15.46
CA CYS A 115 12.76 5.81 -16.53
C CYS A 115 12.65 6.82 -17.69
N PHE A 116 11.43 7.14 -18.13
CA PHE A 116 11.21 8.15 -19.16
C PHE A 116 11.60 9.56 -18.70
N SER A 117 11.40 9.92 -17.43
CA SER A 117 11.85 11.20 -16.89
C SER A 117 13.38 11.31 -16.85
N ALA A 118 14.08 10.25 -16.45
CA ALA A 118 15.54 10.21 -16.44
C ALA A 118 16.11 10.31 -17.87
N VAL A 119 15.51 9.59 -18.83
CA VAL A 119 15.94 9.61 -20.25
C VAL A 119 15.63 10.95 -20.91
N VAL A 120 14.44 11.52 -20.71
CA VAL A 120 14.07 12.85 -21.22
C VAL A 120 14.92 13.95 -20.56
N GLY A 121 15.21 13.83 -19.26
CA GLY A 121 16.11 14.74 -18.54
C GLY A 121 17.54 14.67 -19.09
N ALA A 122 18.08 13.47 -19.32
CA ALA A 122 19.39 13.28 -19.93
C ALA A 122 19.44 13.80 -21.38
N ALA A 123 18.40 13.54 -22.17
CA ALA A 123 18.30 14.04 -23.54
C ALA A 123 18.20 15.57 -23.58
N LEU A 124 17.40 16.19 -22.70
CA LEU A 124 17.30 17.65 -22.61
C LEU A 124 18.65 18.27 -22.22
N LEU A 125 19.38 17.67 -21.28
CA LEU A 125 20.74 18.10 -20.93
C LEU A 125 21.74 17.87 -22.07
N TYR A 126 21.58 16.81 -22.87
CA TYR A 126 22.44 16.56 -24.03
C TYR A 126 22.18 17.55 -25.17
N TYR A 127 20.91 17.83 -25.48
CA TYR A 127 20.51 18.77 -26.51
C TYR A 127 20.74 20.23 -26.10
N HIS A 128 20.50 20.59 -24.83
CA HIS A 128 20.71 21.95 -24.31
C HIS A 128 22.15 22.18 -23.81
N GLY A 129 22.90 21.12 -23.49
CA GLY A 129 24.31 21.15 -23.10
C GLY A 129 25.29 21.24 -24.28
N GLY A 130 24.77 21.26 -25.52
CA GLY A 130 25.51 21.60 -26.71
C GLY A 130 25.79 23.10 -26.89
N SER A 131 25.51 23.94 -25.90
CA SER A 131 25.92 25.35 -25.91
C SER A 131 26.59 25.75 -24.58
N SER A 132 27.92 25.85 -24.66
CA SER A 132 28.83 26.49 -23.72
C SER A 132 29.04 25.81 -22.36
N SER A 133 30.17 25.10 -22.30
CA SER A 133 31.03 25.08 -21.12
C SER A 133 31.24 26.51 -20.60
N ALA A 134 31.18 26.67 -19.27
CA ALA A 134 31.32 27.91 -18.49
C ALA A 134 30.03 28.73 -18.29
N LEU A 135 29.42 28.52 -17.12
CA LEU A 135 28.47 29.35 -16.33
C LEU A 135 27.56 28.36 -15.57
N GLY A 136 28.09 27.52 -14.69
CA GLY A 136 28.46 28.00 -13.36
C GLY A 136 27.22 28.42 -12.58
N LEU A 137 26.51 27.46 -11.97
CA LEU A 137 25.91 27.46 -10.61
C LEU A 137 25.38 28.77 -9.95
N ALA A 138 25.11 29.86 -10.68
CA ALA A 138 24.88 31.19 -10.11
C ALA A 138 23.43 31.71 -10.22
N ALA A 139 22.47 30.89 -10.65
CA ALA A 139 21.09 31.34 -10.87
C ALA A 139 20.09 30.91 -9.78
N LEU A 140 20.52 30.74 -8.52
CA LEU A 140 19.64 30.91 -7.36
C LEU A 140 19.43 32.42 -7.12
N GLY A 141 18.80 33.08 -8.09
CA GLY A 141 18.47 34.49 -8.10
C GLY A 141 17.16 34.79 -7.35
N ILE A 142 17.09 34.40 -6.08
CA ILE A 142 16.13 35.00 -5.14
C ILE A 142 16.87 36.08 -4.38
N GLY A 143 16.43 37.34 -4.54
CA GLY A 143 16.70 38.37 -3.53
C GLY A 143 17.67 39.49 -3.92
N ARG A 144 17.29 40.32 -4.90
CA ARG A 144 17.71 41.75 -4.90
C ARG A 144 16.56 42.75 -4.77
N LYS A 145 15.31 42.29 -4.76
CA LYS A 145 14.13 43.16 -4.52
C LYS A 145 13.44 42.97 -3.16
N VAL A 146 13.92 42.04 -2.33
CA VAL A 146 13.35 41.75 -1.00
C VAL A 146 14.13 42.42 0.14
N ARG A 147 15.39 42.84 -0.11
CA ARG A 147 16.18 43.56 0.91
C ARG A 147 15.72 45.01 1.13
N GLU A 148 15.09 45.68 0.16
CA GLU A 148 14.54 47.03 0.41
C GLU A 148 13.24 47.00 1.24
N VAL A 149 12.42 45.96 1.11
CA VAL A 149 11.19 45.82 1.92
C VAL A 149 11.51 45.39 3.36
N LEU A 150 12.57 44.61 3.57
CA LEU A 150 12.93 44.13 4.90
C LEU A 150 13.62 45.19 5.78
N ILE A 151 14.20 46.24 5.19
CA ILE A 151 14.84 47.32 5.97
C ILE A 151 13.80 48.28 6.57
N TRP A 152 12.64 48.47 5.93
CA TRP A 152 11.59 49.35 6.46
C TRP A 152 10.96 48.82 7.75
N TYR A 153 10.93 47.51 7.97
CA TYR A 153 10.31 46.92 9.16
C TYR A 153 11.23 46.89 10.39
N THR A 154 12.54 47.08 10.22
CA THR A 154 13.50 47.08 11.34
C THR A 154 13.80 48.47 11.87
N GLU A 155 13.41 49.55 11.17
CA GLU A 155 13.68 50.92 11.62
C GLU A 155 12.56 51.51 12.51
N ASP A 156 11.39 50.86 12.61
CA ASP A 156 10.26 51.33 13.46
C ASP A 156 10.22 50.66 14.86
N SER A 157 11.12 49.72 15.16
CA SER A 157 11.24 49.11 16.50
C SER A 157 12.34 49.74 17.37
N LEU A 158 13.06 50.75 16.84
CA LEU A 158 14.13 51.43 17.56
C LEU A 158 13.94 52.96 17.59
N SER A 159 12.68 53.40 17.56
CA SER A 159 12.29 54.72 18.09
C SER A 159 11.93 54.56 19.57
N ARG A 160 12.96 54.49 20.42
CA ARG A 160 12.91 54.95 21.82
C ARG A 160 14.29 54.95 22.47
#